data_AF-A0A7L4PPN4-F1
#
_entry.id   AF-A0A7L4PPN4-F1
#
_cell.length_a   1.000
_cell.length_b   1.000
_cell.length_c   1.000
_cell.angle_alpha   90.00
_cell.angle_beta   90.00
_cell.angle_gamma   90.00
#
_symmetry.space_group_name_H-M   'P 1'
#
loop_
_entity.id
_entity.type
_entity.pdbx_description
1 polymer ?
#
loop_
_entity_poly.entity_id
_entity_poly.type
_entity_poly.pdbx_seq_one_letter_code
_entity_poly.pdbx_strand_id
1 'polypeptide(L)'
;ISSPIVTLGLVPVYRFLQRLFAIGREKNTRIVILLHKGMHKDEVEVSIRHLAEATLFLERAIEMGEEIFYVDFGKLYGGKYKRIKYRIENNKIIFDRFTI
;
A
#
# COMPACT_ATOMS: atom_id res chain seq x y z
N ILE A 1 -9.83 18.13 -3.78
CA ILE A 1 -9.45 17.06 -4.74
C ILE A 1 -9.73 15.73 -4.04
N SER A 2 -10.77 15.01 -4.46
CA SER A 2 -11.14 13.70 -3.90
C SER A 2 -10.34 12.60 -4.61
N SER A 3 -9.50 11.88 -3.87
CA SER A 3 -8.80 10.71 -4.39
C SER A 3 -9.79 9.54 -4.45
N PRO A 4 -10.07 8.95 -5.62
CA PRO A 4 -10.95 7.78 -5.71
C PRO A 4 -10.28 6.59 -5.01
N ILE A 5 -11.01 5.94 -4.10
CA ILE A 5 -10.60 4.69 -3.46
C ILE A 5 -11.33 3.55 -4.16
N VAL A 6 -10.58 2.60 -4.72
CA VAL A 6 -11.13 1.46 -5.48
C VAL A 6 -10.73 0.15 -4.81
N THR A 7 -11.70 -0.71 -4.56
CA THR A 7 -11.52 -2.10 -4.06
C THR A 7 -11.88 -3.06 -5.19
N LEU A 8 -11.02 -4.05 -5.50
CA LEU A 8 -11.19 -4.92 -6.68
C LEU A 8 -11.24 -6.41 -6.30
N GLY A 9 -12.15 -7.16 -6.93
CA GLY A 9 -12.27 -8.61 -6.85
C GLY A 9 -11.66 -9.36 -8.05
N LEU A 10 -11.30 -10.64 -7.83
CA LEU A 10 -10.53 -11.54 -8.71
C LEU A 10 -11.11 -11.75 -10.12
N VAL A 11 -10.51 -11.12 -11.13
CA VAL A 11 -9.85 -11.76 -12.32
C VAL A 11 -9.58 -10.75 -13.48
N PRO A 12 -10.36 -9.68 -13.77
CA PRO A 12 -9.89 -8.65 -14.70
C PRO A 12 -9.11 -7.52 -13.99
N VAL A 13 -8.69 -7.73 -12.73
CA VAL A 13 -8.04 -6.71 -11.88
C VAL A 13 -6.82 -6.12 -12.55
N TYR A 14 -5.93 -6.95 -13.10
CA TYR A 14 -4.68 -6.46 -13.67
C TYR A 14 -4.89 -5.53 -14.87
N ARG A 15 -5.71 -5.93 -15.86
CA ARG A 15 -5.99 -5.11 -17.04
C ARG A 15 -6.75 -3.83 -16.69
N PHE A 16 -7.70 -3.94 -15.74
CA PHE A 16 -8.42 -2.78 -15.22
C PHE A 16 -7.44 -1.79 -14.58
N LEU A 17 -6.56 -2.27 -13.70
CA LEU A 17 -5.57 -1.44 -13.01
C LEU A 17 -4.58 -0.81 -13.99
N GLN A 18 -4.10 -1.55 -14.99
CA GLN A 18 -3.25 -1.00 -16.05
C GLN A 18 -3.91 0.19 -16.76
N ARG A 19 -5.19 0.06 -17.15
CA ARG A 19 -5.94 1.13 -17.80
C ARG A 19 -6.17 2.30 -16.85
N LEU A 20 -6.55 2.02 -15.60
CA LEU A 20 -6.77 3.03 -14.57
C LEU A 20 -5.49 3.87 -14.35
N PHE A 21 -4.34 3.22 -14.18
CA PHE A 21 -3.06 3.91 -14.03
C PHE A 21 -2.62 4.68 -15.29
N ALA A 22 -2.94 4.19 -16.49
CA ALA A 22 -2.69 4.93 -17.73
C ALA A 22 -3.51 6.23 -17.78
N ILE A 23 -4.82 6.15 -17.48
CA ILE A 23 -5.71 7.32 -17.43
C ILE A 23 -5.26 8.28 -16.32
N GLY A 24 -4.89 7.77 -15.15
CA GLY A 24 -4.38 8.60 -14.05
C GLY A 24 -3.14 9.39 -14.45
N ARG A 25 -2.19 8.77 -15.13
CA ARG A 25 -1.00 9.45 -15.66
C ARG A 25 -1.36 10.50 -16.70
N GLU A 26 -2.22 10.18 -17.65
CA GLU A 26 -2.69 11.13 -18.68
C GLU A 26 -3.35 12.37 -18.07
N LYS A 27 -4.15 12.17 -17.01
CA LYS A 27 -4.90 13.25 -16.34
C LYS A 27 -4.13 13.90 -15.17
N ASN A 28 -2.88 13.49 -14.92
CA ASN A 28 -2.09 13.92 -13.76
C ASN A 28 -2.84 13.71 -12.42
N THR A 29 -3.58 12.60 -12.31
CA THR A 29 -4.39 12.24 -11.14
C THR A 29 -3.66 11.18 -10.33
N ARG A 30 -3.49 11.44 -9.03
CA ARG A 30 -2.95 10.47 -8.09
C ARG A 30 -3.98 9.38 -7.79
N ILE A 31 -3.62 8.12 -8.07
CA ILE A 31 -4.43 6.94 -7.78
C ILE A 31 -3.84 6.24 -6.56
N VAL A 32 -4.69 5.93 -5.58
CA VAL A 32 -4.33 5.12 -4.41
C VAL A 32 -5.20 3.87 -4.42
N ILE A 33 -4.57 2.70 -4.35
CA ILE A 33 -5.26 1.41 -4.32
C ILE A 33 -4.98 0.73 -2.99
N LEU A 34 -6.03 0.19 -2.38
CA LEU A 34 -5.94 -0.65 -1.19
C LEU A 34 -6.16 -2.09 -1.60
N LEU A 35 -5.18 -2.94 -1.32
CA LEU A 35 -5.23 -4.38 -1.59
C LEU A 35 -5.07 -5.12 -0.26
N HIS A 36 -6.03 -6.00 0.04
CA HIS A 36 -5.89 -6.91 1.17
C HIS A 36 -5.05 -8.11 0.75
N LYS A 37 -3.99 -8.40 1.50
CA LYS A 37 -3.15 -9.58 1.29
C LYS A 37 -4.00 -10.85 1.36
N GLY A 38 -3.81 -11.75 0.39
CA GLY A 38 -4.55 -13.01 0.31
C GLY A 38 -5.86 -12.93 -0.47
N MET A 39 -6.25 -11.74 -0.94
CA MET A 39 -7.39 -11.59 -1.86
C MET A 39 -7.05 -12.02 -3.29
N HIS A 40 -5.77 -12.13 -3.63
CA HIS A 40 -5.33 -12.63 -4.92
C HIS A 40 -4.25 -13.70 -4.76
N LYS A 41 -4.03 -14.50 -5.82
CA LYS A 41 -2.86 -15.38 -5.88
C LYS A 41 -1.58 -14.55 -5.82
N ASP A 42 -0.54 -15.05 -5.18
CA ASP A 42 0.73 -14.35 -4.98
C ASP A 42 1.30 -13.75 -6.29
N GLU A 43 1.26 -14.50 -7.39
CA GLU A 43 1.71 -14.06 -8.71
C GLU A 43 0.97 -12.81 -9.21
N VAL A 44 -0.32 -12.73 -8.93
CA VAL A 44 -1.18 -11.59 -9.30
C VAL A 44 -0.85 -10.40 -8.40
N GLU A 45 -0.68 -10.61 -7.09
CA GLU A 45 -0.28 -9.54 -6.17
C GLU A 45 1.10 -8.97 -6.52
N VAL A 46 2.06 -9.82 -6.89
CA VAL A 46 3.36 -9.40 -7.42
C VAL A 46 3.18 -8.56 -8.68
N SER A 47 2.37 -9.02 -9.63
CA SER A 47 2.13 -8.30 -10.89
C SER A 47 1.51 -6.92 -10.66
N ILE A 48 0.51 -6.83 -9.78
CA ILE A 48 -0.13 -5.55 -9.42
C ILE A 48 0.87 -4.60 -8.78
N ARG A 49 1.75 -5.09 -7.90
CA ARG A 49 2.81 -4.28 -7.28
C ARG A 49 3.77 -3.66 -8.31
N HIS A 50 4.01 -4.33 -9.44
CA HIS A 50 4.85 -3.77 -10.51
C HIS A 50 4.21 -2.58 -11.23
N LEU A 51 2.87 -2.50 -11.26
CA LEU A 51 2.13 -1.39 -11.87
C LEU A 51 2.22 -0.10 -11.06
N ALA A 52 2.42 -0.21 -9.74
CA ALA A 52 2.50 0.94 -8.87
C ALA A 52 3.89 1.59 -8.90
N GLU A 53 3.91 2.92 -8.85
CA GLU A 53 5.13 3.72 -8.67
C GLU A 53 5.65 3.58 -7.24
N ALA A 54 4.73 3.46 -6.28
CA ALA A 54 4.99 3.40 -4.85
C ALA A 54 4.11 2.31 -4.21
N THR A 55 4.69 1.54 -3.29
CA THR A 55 3.97 0.49 -2.56
C THR A 55 4.25 0.64 -1.07
N LEU A 56 3.18 0.57 -0.27
CA LEU A 56 3.22 0.54 1.19
C LEU A 56 2.60 -0.78 1.64
N PHE A 57 3.27 -1.48 2.55
CA PHE A 57 2.70 -2.65 3.22
C PHE A 57 2.33 -2.27 4.64
N LEU A 58 1.07 -2.48 5.01
CA LEU A 58 0.59 -2.28 6.36
C LEU A 58 0.49 -3.64 7.03
N GLU A 59 1.16 -3.79 8.16
CA GLU A 59 1.20 -5.03 8.91
C GLU A 59 0.79 -4.79 10.36
N ARG A 60 0.01 -5.71 10.89
CA ARG A 60 -0.31 -5.80 12.31
C ARG A 60 0.53 -6.91 12.91
N ALA A 61 1.19 -6.63 14.02
CA ALA A 61 1.92 -7.60 14.84
C ALA A 61 1.42 -7.56 16.29
N ILE A 62 1.68 -8.64 17.03
CA ILE A 62 1.50 -8.69 18.48
C ILE A 62 2.89 -8.86 19.08
N GLU A 63 3.35 -7.90 19.86
CA GLU A 63 4.63 -7.99 20.56
C GLU A 63 4.41 -7.75 22.04
N MET A 64 4.92 -8.64 22.89
CA MET A 64 4.76 -8.57 24.35
C MET A 64 3.31 -8.40 24.82
N GLY A 65 2.33 -8.90 24.05
CA GLY A 65 0.90 -8.80 24.37
C GLY A 65 0.22 -7.51 23.89
N GLU A 66 0.94 -6.60 23.25
CA GLU A 66 0.40 -5.35 22.69
C GLU A 66 0.25 -5.42 21.17
N GLU A 67 -0.83 -4.82 20.65
CA GLU A 67 -1.02 -4.67 19.21
C GLU A 67 -0.17 -3.52 18.67
N ILE A 68 0.70 -3.85 17.72
CA ILE A 68 1.61 -2.91 17.09
C ILE A 68 1.35 -2.91 15.58
N PHE A 69 1.41 -1.73 14.97
CA PHE A 69 1.31 -1.59 13.54
C PHE A 69 2.64 -1.16 12.92
N TYR A 70 2.93 -1.71 11.77
CA TYR A 70 4.11 -1.41 10.97
C TYR A 70 3.69 -0.99 9.57
N VAL A 71 4.37 0.01 9.03
CA VAL A 71 4.35 0.31 7.60
C VAL A 71 5.72 -0.02 7.02
N ASP A 72 5.75 -0.79 5.94
CA ASP A 72 6.95 -1.01 5.14
C ASP A 72 6.82 -0.29 3.80
N PHE A 73 7.81 0.55 3.51
CA PHE A 73 7.88 1.35 2.30
C PHE A 73 8.68 0.59 1.24
N GLY A 74 8.02 -0.30 0.51
CA GLY A 74 8.66 -1.18 -0.47
C GLY A 74 9.39 -0.42 -1.57
N LYS A 75 8.70 -0.11 -2.68
CA LYS A 75 9.34 0.45 -3.90
C LYS A 75 9.77 1.93 -3.76
N LEU A 76 9.40 2.60 -2.67
CA LEU A 76 9.59 4.06 -2.48
C LEU A 76 11.04 4.48 -2.16
N TYR A 77 11.90 3.60 -1.62
CA TYR A 77 13.22 4.01 -1.08
C TYR A 77 14.42 3.20 -1.61
N GLY A 78 14.41 2.79 -2.88
CA GLY A 78 15.64 2.33 -3.55
C GLY A 78 16.38 1.16 -2.86
N GLY A 79 15.67 0.29 -2.14
CA GLY A 79 16.21 -0.97 -1.60
C GLY A 79 16.54 -0.98 -0.10
N LYS A 80 16.45 0.14 0.63
CA LYS A 80 16.44 0.10 2.11
C LYS A 80 14.99 0.12 2.60
N TYR A 81 14.42 -1.07 2.78
CA TYR A 81 13.15 -1.26 3.50
C TYR A 81 13.28 -0.63 4.89
N LYS A 82 12.69 0.56 5.08
CA LYS A 82 12.59 1.18 6.40
C LYS A 82 11.20 0.84 6.92
N ARG A 83 11.08 -0.27 7.65
CA ARG A 83 9.87 -0.61 8.39
C ARG A 83 9.66 0.43 9.48
N ILE A 84 8.53 1.11 9.53
CA ILE A 84 8.23 2.13 10.54
C ILE A 84 7.06 1.71 11.42
N LYS A 85 7.26 1.71 12.74
CA LYS A 85 6.20 1.47 13.71
C LYS A 85 5.26 2.68 13.73
N TYR A 86 3.96 2.44 13.78
CA TYR A 86 2.97 3.49 13.94
C TYR A 86 1.84 3.06 14.88
N ARG A 87 1.15 4.06 15.40
CA ARG A 87 -0.06 3.91 16.22
C ARG A 87 -1.15 4.85 15.73
N ILE A 88 -2.39 4.47 15.99
CA ILE A 88 -3.56 5.28 15.66
C ILE A 88 -4.11 5.83 16.98
N GLU A 89 -4.01 7.13 17.17
CA GLU A 89 -4.54 7.84 18.34
C GLU A 89 -5.49 8.95 17.88
N ASN A 90 -6.74 8.95 18.37
CA ASN A 90 -7.74 9.97 18.03
C ASN A 90 -7.89 10.21 16.51
N ASN A 91 -7.98 9.13 15.71
CA ASN A 91 -8.00 9.14 14.25
C ASN A 91 -6.78 9.77 13.56
N LYS A 92 -5.66 9.94 14.29
CA LYS A 92 -4.39 10.40 13.73
C LYS A 92 -3.40 9.26 13.72
N ILE A 93 -2.64 9.15 12.62
CA ILE A 93 -1.53 8.21 12.49
C ILE A 93 -0.29 8.88 13.07
N ILE A 94 0.29 8.28 14.11
CA ILE A 94 1.53 8.72 14.75
C ILE A 94 2.60 7.70 14.41
N PHE A 95 3.63 8.12 13.68
CA PHE A 95 4.80 7.30 13.40
C PHE A 95 5.81 7.42 14.54
N ASP A 96 6.26 6.29 15.05
CA ASP A 96 7.39 6.25 15.98
C ASP A 96 8.63 6.64 15.18
N ARG A 97 9.27 7.76 15.57
CA ARG A 97 10.47 8.24 14.89
C ARG A 97 11.56 7.20 15.00
N PHE A 98 12.08 6.73 13.87
CA PHE A 98 13.44 6.23 13.82
C PHE A 98 14.36 7.43 14.07
N THR A 99 14.98 7.49 15.25
CA THR A 99 16.31 8.10 15.38
C THR A 99 17.18 7.48 14.28
N ILE A 100 17.73 8.35 13.44
CA ILE A 100 18.56 8.04 12.27
C ILE A 100 19.78 7.22 12.70
#